data_AF-A0A1H3B3G7-F1
#
_entry.id   AF-A0A1H3B3G7-F1
#
_cell.length_a   1.000
_cell.length_b   1.000
_cell.length_c   1.000
_cell.angle_alpha   90.00
_cell.angle_beta   90.00
_cell.angle_gamma   90.00
#
_symmetry.space_group_name_H-M   'P 1'
#
loop_
_entity.id
_entity.type
_entity.pdbx_description
1 polymer ?
#
loop_
_entity_poly.entity_id
_entity_poly.type
_entity_poly.pdbx_seq_one_letter_code
_entity_poly.pdbx_strand_id
1 'polypeptide(L)'
;MSGEFRSYLFPHDHPRLAEVRGLDPYTYGEFAKKPGTFTGGLVEGWTPLYRHEFRGVTEDGALRGGLYPLTPAEPGEAAPVPAMVAAARDLLAALSPDDRERIAFDVDAAEWQTWANPEFMQFDTGLRLEFQPPEVREAVLRLVRASLSSEGAELVHAAMLVNGFLGDVVDLPAVLGE
;
A
#
# COMPACT_ATOMS: atom_id res chain seq x y z
N MET A 1 7.40 -1.75 -31.47
CA MET A 1 8.67 -2.01 -30.77
C MET A 1 8.38 -2.51 -29.36
N SER A 2 7.86 -3.74 -29.21
CA SER A 2 7.65 -4.33 -27.88
C SER A 2 8.96 -4.97 -27.42
N GLY A 3 9.63 -4.37 -26.43
CA GLY A 3 10.78 -5.00 -25.77
C GLY A 3 12.09 -4.23 -25.75
N GLU A 4 12.19 -3.03 -26.34
CA GLU A 4 13.42 -2.21 -26.22
C GLU A 4 13.79 -1.93 -24.76
N PHE A 5 12.82 -1.86 -23.85
CA PHE A 5 13.08 -1.68 -22.42
C PHE A 5 14.03 -2.76 -21.85
N ARG A 6 14.10 -3.96 -22.46
CA ARG A 6 14.96 -5.06 -21.98
C ARG A 6 16.45 -4.74 -22.06
N SER A 7 16.87 -3.84 -22.96
CA SER A 7 18.27 -3.41 -23.03
C SER A 7 18.69 -2.53 -21.85
N TYR A 8 17.72 -2.01 -21.08
CA TYR A 8 17.94 -1.17 -19.91
C TYR A 8 17.78 -1.95 -18.58
N LEU A 9 17.48 -3.24 -18.64
CA LEU A 9 17.38 -4.08 -17.45
C LEU A 9 18.77 -4.51 -16.97
N PHE A 10 18.91 -4.69 -15.67
CA PHE A 10 20.08 -5.38 -15.13
C PHE A 10 20.13 -6.82 -15.67
N PRO A 11 21.33 -7.37 -15.92
CA PRO A 11 21.50 -8.80 -16.18
C PRO A 11 20.86 -9.64 -15.07
N HIS A 12 20.38 -10.84 -15.42
CA HIS A 12 19.69 -11.72 -14.47
C HIS A 12 20.54 -12.08 -13.24
N ASP A 13 21.85 -12.22 -13.42
CA ASP A 13 22.83 -12.53 -12.37
C ASP A 13 23.42 -11.28 -11.68
N HIS A 14 22.96 -10.08 -12.02
CA HIS A 14 23.43 -8.86 -11.40
C HIS A 14 23.13 -8.89 -9.88
N PRO A 15 24.09 -8.53 -9.00
CA PRO A 15 23.92 -8.65 -7.54
C PRO A 15 22.65 -8.02 -6.98
N ARG A 16 22.25 -6.87 -7.55
CA ARG A 16 21.01 -6.15 -7.19
C ARG A 16 19.73 -6.99 -7.32
N LEU A 17 19.70 -7.97 -8.23
CA LEU A 17 18.57 -8.88 -8.41
C LEU A 17 18.85 -10.25 -7.79
N ALA A 18 20.06 -10.77 -7.97
CA ALA A 18 20.44 -12.11 -7.51
C ALA A 18 20.38 -12.27 -5.98
N GLU A 19 20.68 -11.22 -5.21
CA GLU A 19 20.64 -11.27 -3.73
C GLU A 19 19.23 -11.33 -3.14
N VAL A 20 18.22 -10.89 -3.89
CA VAL A 20 16.83 -10.79 -3.42
C VAL A 20 15.87 -11.75 -4.11
N ARG A 21 16.34 -12.47 -5.13
CA ARG A 21 15.55 -13.44 -5.86
C ARG A 21 15.15 -14.61 -4.97
N GLY A 22 13.87 -14.98 -5.03
CA GLY A 22 13.30 -16.08 -4.25
C GLY A 22 13.04 -15.73 -2.78
N LEU A 23 13.33 -14.51 -2.34
CA LEU A 23 12.90 -14.05 -1.02
C LEU A 23 11.38 -13.89 -1.02
N ASP A 24 10.75 -14.34 0.06
CA ASP A 24 9.38 -13.92 0.35
C ASP A 24 9.37 -12.44 0.80
N PRO A 25 8.22 -11.76 0.78
CA PRO A 25 8.20 -10.32 1.06
C PRO A 25 8.51 -9.91 2.49
N TYR A 26 8.37 -10.81 3.46
CA TYR A 26 8.82 -10.54 4.83
C TYR A 26 10.34 -10.54 4.89
N THR A 27 10.97 -11.57 4.32
CA THR A 27 12.44 -11.65 4.24
C THR A 27 13.02 -10.52 3.39
N TYR A 28 12.36 -10.16 2.28
CA TYR A 28 12.74 -9.01 1.46
C TYR A 28 12.57 -7.69 2.22
N GLY A 29 11.51 -7.52 3.01
CA GLY A 29 11.31 -6.35 3.88
C GLY A 29 12.46 -6.17 4.86
N GLU A 30 12.90 -7.23 5.54
CA GLU A 30 14.07 -7.19 6.43
C GLU A 30 15.37 -6.88 5.67
N PHE A 31 15.55 -7.46 4.48
CA PHE A 31 16.69 -7.15 3.61
C PHE A 31 16.72 -5.67 3.21
N ALA A 32 15.58 -5.11 2.80
CA ALA A 32 15.45 -3.71 2.39
C ALA A 32 15.69 -2.75 3.56
N LYS A 33 15.38 -3.16 4.79
CA LYS A 33 15.59 -2.36 6.01
C LYS A 33 17.00 -2.48 6.60
N LYS A 34 17.91 -3.21 5.95
CA LYS A 34 19.26 -3.45 6.48
C LYS A 34 20.00 -2.13 6.82
N PRO A 35 20.51 -1.98 8.06
CA PRO A 35 21.28 -0.80 8.46
C PRO A 35 22.46 -0.49 7.54
N GLY A 36 22.75 0.79 7.34
CA GLY A 36 23.84 1.24 6.47
C GLY A 36 23.53 1.21 4.97
N THR A 37 22.32 0.82 4.58
CA THR A 37 21.79 1.04 3.22
C THR A 37 20.98 2.33 3.15
N PHE A 38 20.69 2.83 1.95
CA PHE A 38 19.84 4.02 1.77
C PHE A 38 18.45 3.83 2.41
N THR A 39 17.78 2.74 2.07
CA THR A 39 16.45 2.39 2.60
C THR A 39 16.50 2.12 4.10
N GLY A 40 17.50 1.38 4.60
CA GLY A 40 17.68 1.18 6.04
C GLY A 40 17.82 2.49 6.81
N GLY A 41 18.65 3.42 6.33
CA GLY A 41 18.82 4.74 6.96
C GLY A 41 17.55 5.59 6.95
N LEU A 42 16.74 5.54 5.88
CA LEU A 42 15.43 6.20 5.85
C LEU A 42 14.49 5.63 6.92
N VAL A 43 14.39 4.30 7.01
CA VAL A 43 13.51 3.61 7.95
C VAL A 43 13.95 3.85 9.40
N GLU A 44 15.26 3.79 9.68
CA GLU A 44 15.84 4.12 10.99
C GLU A 44 15.50 5.55 11.42
N GLY A 45 15.60 6.53 10.51
CA GLY A 45 15.29 7.92 10.79
C GLY A 45 13.81 8.19 11.07
N TRP A 46 12.91 7.49 10.38
CA TRP A 46 11.47 7.67 10.54
C TRP A 46 10.87 6.86 11.70
N THR A 47 11.43 5.69 12.03
CA THR A 47 10.89 4.78 13.06
C THR A 47 10.53 5.48 14.37
N PRO A 48 11.38 6.36 14.95
CA PRO A 48 11.02 7.08 16.16
C PRO A 48 9.82 8.01 15.98
N LEU A 49 9.66 8.61 14.80
CA LEU A 49 8.64 9.63 14.48
C LEU A 49 7.22 9.07 14.44
N TYR A 50 7.02 7.81 14.07
CA TYR A 50 5.67 7.20 13.93
C TYR A 50 4.86 7.18 15.24
N ARG A 51 5.52 7.18 16.40
CA ARG A 51 4.84 7.21 17.70
C ARG A 51 4.59 8.61 18.23
N HIS A 52 5.08 9.64 17.54
CA HIS A 52 4.82 11.01 17.95
C HIS A 52 3.41 11.41 17.52
N GLU A 53 2.74 12.15 18.42
CA GLU A 53 1.47 12.79 18.11
C GLU A 53 1.64 13.72 16.90
N PHE A 54 0.88 13.46 15.83
CA PHE A 54 0.80 14.37 14.70
C PHE A 54 -0.05 15.58 15.08
N ARG A 55 0.58 16.76 15.17
CA ARG A 55 -0.09 18.01 15.56
C ARG A 55 -0.53 18.87 14.39
N GLY A 56 -0.19 18.49 13.15
CA GLY A 56 -0.45 19.26 11.93
C GLY A 56 0.83 19.81 11.27
N VAL A 57 0.64 20.57 10.19
CA VAL A 57 1.73 21.25 9.45
C VAL A 57 1.66 22.74 9.73
N THR A 58 2.81 23.37 10.02
CA THR A 58 2.92 24.80 10.32
C THR A 58 3.88 25.48 9.35
N GLU A 59 3.57 26.71 8.93
CA GLU A 59 4.47 27.52 8.09
C GLU A 59 5.47 28.37 8.90
N ASP A 60 5.10 28.75 10.14
CA ASP A 60 5.86 29.66 11.02
C ASP A 60 6.07 29.09 12.43
N GLY A 61 5.73 27.82 12.65
CA GLY A 61 5.77 27.15 13.95
C GLY A 61 4.49 27.28 14.79
N ALA A 62 3.47 28.00 14.30
CA ALA A 62 2.16 28.07 14.94
C ALA A 62 1.08 27.34 14.12
N LEU A 63 0.18 26.63 14.79
CA LEU A 63 -0.96 25.98 14.13
C LEU A 63 -2.03 27.02 13.75
N ARG A 64 -2.36 27.06 12.46
CA ARG A 64 -3.46 27.88 11.94
C ARG A 64 -4.76 27.08 11.96
N GLY A 65 -5.63 27.35 12.93
CA GLY A 65 -6.96 26.78 13.00
C GLY A 65 -7.97 27.47 12.06
N GLY A 66 -9.18 26.91 11.97
CA GLY A 66 -10.30 27.51 11.23
C GLY A 66 -10.15 27.50 9.70
N LEU A 67 -9.18 26.75 9.18
CA LEU A 67 -9.04 26.51 7.75
C LEU A 67 -10.05 25.43 7.30
N TYR A 68 -10.58 25.60 6.08
CA TYR A 68 -11.42 24.61 5.39
C TYR A 68 -12.57 24.04 6.26
N PRO A 69 -13.61 24.84 6.58
CA PRO A 69 -14.75 24.33 7.33
C PRO A 69 -15.38 23.13 6.62
N LEU A 70 -15.81 22.13 7.39
CA LEU A 70 -16.55 20.99 6.84
C LEU A 70 -17.90 21.49 6.31
N THR A 71 -18.04 21.49 5.00
CA THR A 71 -19.30 21.77 4.30
C THR A 71 -19.85 20.48 3.69
N PRO A 72 -21.16 20.38 3.45
CA PRO A 72 -21.70 19.32 2.61
C PRO A 72 -20.94 19.26 1.27
N ALA A 73 -20.78 18.06 0.72
CA ALA A 73 -20.20 17.90 -0.61
C ALA A 73 -21.08 18.62 -1.64
N GLU A 74 -20.44 19.30 -2.59
CA GLU A 74 -21.15 19.90 -3.71
C GLU A 74 -21.79 18.82 -4.60
N PRO A 75 -22.85 19.13 -5.35
CA PRO A 75 -23.45 18.18 -6.29
C PRO A 75 -22.40 17.63 -7.27
N GLY A 76 -22.20 16.31 -7.23
CA GLY A 76 -21.18 15.61 -8.03
C GLY A 76 -19.89 15.27 -7.30
N GLU A 77 -19.66 15.83 -6.11
CA GLU A 77 -18.50 15.52 -5.25
C GLU A 77 -18.85 14.56 -4.11
N ALA A 78 -20.12 14.16 -4.00
CA ALA A 78 -20.58 13.26 -2.96
C ALA A 78 -20.02 11.84 -3.16
N ALA A 79 -19.32 11.34 -2.14
CA ALA A 79 -18.88 9.95 -2.11
C ALA A 79 -20.10 8.99 -2.06
N PRO A 80 -20.05 7.81 -2.71
CA PRO A 80 -21.12 6.82 -2.68
C PRO A 80 -21.12 6.03 -1.36
N VAL A 81 -21.25 6.74 -0.23
CA VAL A 81 -21.09 6.20 1.14
C VAL A 81 -21.89 4.91 1.38
N PRO A 82 -23.18 4.78 0.97
CA PRO A 82 -23.91 3.53 1.18
C PRO A 82 -23.28 2.32 0.48
N ALA A 83 -22.76 2.50 -0.74
CA ALA A 83 -22.10 1.44 -1.49
C ALA A 83 -20.74 1.07 -0.88
N MET A 84 -19.97 2.08 -0.45
CA MET A 84 -18.69 1.87 0.25
C MET A 84 -18.89 1.08 1.54
N VAL A 85 -19.89 1.45 2.35
CA VAL A 85 -20.21 0.75 3.61
C VAL A 85 -20.68 -0.68 3.37
N ALA A 86 -21.47 -0.92 2.32
CA ALA A 86 -21.88 -2.27 1.96
C ALA A 86 -20.68 -3.13 1.57
N ALA A 87 -19.80 -2.64 0.68
CA ALA A 87 -18.60 -3.36 0.27
C ALA A 87 -17.63 -3.61 1.44
N ALA A 88 -17.49 -2.66 2.35
CA ALA A 88 -16.67 -2.83 3.56
C ALA A 88 -17.24 -3.92 4.48
N ARG A 89 -18.56 -3.98 4.67
CA ARG A 89 -19.21 -5.04 5.45
C ARG A 89 -19.04 -6.41 4.81
N ASP A 90 -19.16 -6.49 3.49
CA ASP A 90 -18.94 -7.73 2.74
C ASP A 90 -17.49 -8.23 2.89
N LEU A 91 -16.51 -7.33 2.82
CA LEU A 91 -15.11 -7.66 3.10
C LEU A 91 -14.94 -8.18 4.53
N LEU A 92 -15.42 -7.44 5.54
CA LEU A 92 -15.30 -7.84 6.94
C LEU A 92 -15.99 -9.17 7.24
N ALA A 93 -17.04 -9.54 6.50
CA ALA A 93 -17.74 -10.81 6.64
C ALA A 93 -16.98 -11.99 6.00
N ALA A 94 -16.12 -11.73 5.02
CA ALA A 94 -15.30 -12.74 4.35
C ALA A 94 -14.00 -13.06 5.12
N LEU A 95 -13.60 -12.22 6.07
CA LEU A 95 -12.36 -12.37 6.82
C LEU A 95 -12.50 -13.30 8.02
N SER A 96 -11.38 -13.95 8.36
CA SER A 96 -11.23 -14.59 9.66
C SER A 96 -11.25 -13.55 10.80
N PRO A 97 -11.53 -13.95 12.05
CA PRO A 97 -11.42 -13.04 13.19
C PRO A 97 -10.05 -12.35 13.28
N ASP A 98 -8.97 -13.11 13.09
CA ASP A 98 -7.59 -12.60 13.16
C ASP A 98 -7.31 -11.59 12.04
N ASP A 99 -7.72 -11.89 10.80
CA ASP A 99 -7.53 -10.98 9.67
C ASP A 99 -8.34 -9.70 9.81
N ARG A 100 -9.53 -9.79 10.44
CA ARG A 100 -10.38 -8.65 10.70
C ARG A 100 -9.73 -7.67 11.68
N GLU A 101 -9.09 -8.17 12.74
CA GLU A 101 -8.34 -7.33 13.69
C GLU A 101 -7.19 -6.58 13.02
N ARG A 102 -6.61 -7.14 11.95
CA ARG A 102 -5.52 -6.51 11.20
C ARG A 102 -5.94 -5.33 10.31
N ILE A 103 -7.24 -5.09 10.10
CA ILE A 103 -7.72 -4.00 9.22
C ILE A 103 -8.80 -3.11 9.83
N ALA A 104 -9.36 -3.48 10.98
CA ALA A 104 -10.47 -2.78 11.62
C ALA A 104 -10.00 -1.90 12.80
N PHE A 105 -9.08 -0.98 12.53
CA PHE A 105 -8.58 -0.05 13.54
C PHE A 105 -9.53 1.13 13.77
N ASP A 106 -9.38 1.78 14.93
CA ASP A 106 -10.04 3.06 15.21
C ASP A 106 -9.60 4.14 14.20
N VAL A 107 -10.45 5.15 13.96
CA VAL A 107 -10.21 6.16 12.89
C VAL A 107 -8.91 6.96 13.09
N ASP A 108 -8.45 7.10 14.32
CA ASP A 108 -7.25 7.84 14.72
C ASP A 108 -6.07 6.92 15.13
N ALA A 109 -6.18 5.63 14.82
CA ALA A 109 -5.16 4.64 15.13
C ALA A 109 -3.81 4.94 14.44
N ALA A 110 -2.70 4.65 15.11
CA ALA A 110 -1.35 4.92 14.60
C ALA A 110 -0.99 4.05 13.39
N GLU A 111 -1.66 2.91 13.25
CA GLU A 111 -1.55 1.96 12.14
C GLU A 111 -1.78 2.64 10.79
N TRP A 112 -2.70 3.61 10.71
CA TRP A 112 -2.92 4.37 9.47
C TRP A 112 -1.72 5.19 9.04
N GLN A 113 -0.85 5.58 9.98
CA GLN A 113 0.38 6.32 9.71
C GLN A 113 1.50 5.43 9.16
N THR A 114 1.31 4.11 9.16
CA THR A 114 2.27 3.14 8.61
C THR A 114 2.06 2.87 7.11
N TRP A 115 1.05 3.48 6.48
CA TRP A 115 0.82 3.36 5.05
C TRP A 115 1.99 3.96 4.26
N ALA A 116 2.52 3.16 3.33
CA ALA A 116 3.55 3.54 2.40
C ALA A 116 3.35 2.76 1.08
N ASN A 117 3.87 3.27 -0.03
CA ASN A 117 3.80 2.61 -1.34
C ASN A 117 5.16 2.20 -1.97
N PRO A 118 6.19 1.74 -1.22
CA PRO A 118 7.35 1.09 -1.82
C PRO A 118 7.08 -0.39 -2.11
N GLU A 119 7.98 -1.02 -2.86
CA GLU A 119 7.96 -2.46 -3.15
C GLU A 119 8.31 -3.35 -1.94
N PHE A 120 8.87 -2.78 -0.87
CA PHE A 120 9.28 -3.50 0.34
C PHE A 120 8.37 -3.21 1.52
N MET A 121 8.23 -4.17 2.43
CA MET A 121 7.43 -3.99 3.62
C MET A 121 8.19 -3.19 4.70
N GLN A 122 7.79 -1.93 4.89
CA GLN A 122 8.32 -1.10 5.97
C GLN A 122 7.73 -1.50 7.33
N PHE A 123 6.40 -1.65 7.37
CA PHE A 123 5.61 -2.09 8.53
C PHE A 123 4.70 -3.25 8.13
N ASP A 124 4.56 -4.24 9.01
CA ASP A 124 3.63 -5.35 8.83
C ASP A 124 2.24 -4.98 9.38
N THR A 125 1.59 -4.02 8.72
CA THR A 125 0.25 -3.54 9.06
C THR A 125 -0.72 -3.96 7.96
N GLY A 126 -1.91 -4.45 8.33
CA GLY A 126 -2.94 -4.84 7.36
C GLY A 126 -2.80 -6.27 6.85
N LEU A 127 -3.42 -6.51 5.69
CA LEU A 127 -3.41 -7.80 5.00
C LEU A 127 -2.63 -7.70 3.70
N ARG A 128 -1.94 -8.79 3.37
CA ARG A 128 -1.22 -8.97 2.12
C ARG A 128 -2.06 -9.80 1.18
N LEU A 129 -2.55 -9.21 0.10
CA LEU A 129 -3.57 -9.82 -0.77
C LEU A 129 -3.10 -11.13 -1.41
N GLU A 130 -1.81 -11.28 -1.69
CA GLU A 130 -1.24 -12.51 -2.26
C GLU A 130 -1.34 -13.73 -1.32
N PHE A 131 -1.51 -13.50 -0.02
CA PHE A 131 -1.69 -14.57 0.97
C PHE A 131 -3.16 -14.81 1.32
N GLN A 132 -4.07 -14.01 0.74
CA GLN A 132 -5.48 -14.11 1.01
C GLN A 132 -6.20 -15.02 0.01
N PRO A 133 -7.26 -15.74 0.44
CA PRO A 133 -8.11 -16.50 -0.46
C PRO A 133 -8.70 -15.61 -1.59
N PRO A 134 -8.96 -16.16 -2.79
CA PRO A 134 -9.51 -15.40 -3.91
C PRO A 134 -10.77 -14.58 -3.57
N GLU A 135 -11.64 -15.11 -2.72
CA GLU A 135 -12.86 -14.45 -2.25
C GLU A 135 -12.59 -13.18 -1.45
N VAL A 136 -11.54 -13.16 -0.62
CA VAL A 136 -11.12 -12.00 0.15
C VAL A 136 -10.46 -10.98 -0.77
N ARG A 137 -9.57 -11.42 -1.67
CA ARG A 137 -8.93 -10.54 -2.66
C ARG A 137 -9.97 -9.78 -3.49
N GLU A 138 -10.96 -10.51 -4.00
CA GLU A 138 -12.03 -9.89 -4.79
C GLU A 138 -12.91 -8.97 -3.92
N ALA A 139 -13.15 -9.30 -2.64
CA ALA A 139 -13.87 -8.40 -1.74
C ALA A 139 -13.11 -7.08 -1.50
N VAL A 140 -11.78 -7.13 -1.34
CA VAL A 140 -10.94 -5.92 -1.25
C VAL A 140 -11.02 -5.10 -2.54
N LEU A 141 -10.88 -5.73 -3.71
CA LEU A 141 -10.98 -5.04 -4.99
C LEU A 141 -12.37 -4.43 -5.22
N ARG A 142 -13.44 -5.08 -4.76
CA ARG A 142 -14.80 -4.49 -4.76
C ARG A 142 -14.89 -3.26 -3.87
N LEU A 143 -14.27 -3.27 -2.69
CA LEU A 143 -14.22 -2.09 -1.82
C LEU A 143 -13.47 -0.92 -2.48
N VAL A 144 -12.35 -1.19 -3.14
CA VAL A 144 -11.61 -0.19 -3.93
C VAL A 144 -12.49 0.36 -5.05
N ARG A 145 -13.14 -0.51 -5.84
CA ARG A 145 -14.07 -0.12 -6.90
C ARG A 145 -15.25 0.73 -6.39
N ALA A 146 -15.78 0.42 -5.22
CA ALA A 146 -16.86 1.20 -4.61
C ALA A 146 -16.41 2.57 -4.07
N SER A 147 -15.10 2.74 -3.83
CA SER A 147 -14.53 3.94 -3.21
C SER A 147 -13.88 4.91 -4.21
N LEU A 148 -13.78 4.52 -5.48
CA LEU A 148 -13.16 5.30 -6.56
C LEU A 148 -14.14 5.49 -7.73
N SER A 149 -13.80 6.39 -8.66
CA SER A 149 -14.46 6.40 -9.97
C SER A 149 -14.10 5.14 -10.75
N SER A 150 -14.84 4.86 -11.84
CA SER A 150 -14.50 3.78 -12.79
C SER A 150 -13.05 3.87 -13.26
N GLU A 151 -12.63 5.06 -13.68
CA GLU A 151 -11.29 5.33 -14.20
C GLU A 151 -10.24 5.17 -13.09
N GLY A 152 -10.55 5.62 -11.87
CA GLY A 152 -9.66 5.49 -10.72
C GLY A 152 -9.46 4.03 -10.33
N ALA A 153 -10.52 3.22 -10.33
CA ALA A 153 -10.43 1.81 -10.04
C ALA A 153 -9.65 1.03 -11.12
N GLU A 154 -9.87 1.36 -12.39
CA GLU A 154 -9.09 0.81 -13.51
C GLU A 154 -7.61 1.18 -13.39
N LEU A 155 -7.29 2.42 -13.02
CA LEU A 155 -5.91 2.87 -12.84
C LEU A 155 -5.20 2.11 -11.70
N VAL A 156 -5.88 1.90 -10.57
CA VAL A 156 -5.32 1.11 -9.46
C VAL A 156 -5.04 -0.32 -9.91
N HIS A 157 -6.00 -0.97 -10.57
CA HIS A 157 -5.80 -2.35 -11.04
C HIS A 157 -4.71 -2.45 -12.12
N ALA A 158 -4.65 -1.48 -13.04
CA ALA A 158 -3.59 -1.40 -14.04
C ALA A 158 -2.20 -1.23 -13.39
N ALA A 159 -2.08 -0.45 -12.32
CA ALA A 159 -0.82 -0.33 -11.57
C ALA A 159 -0.38 -1.66 -10.94
N MET A 160 -1.32 -2.44 -10.39
CA MET A 160 -1.05 -3.79 -9.87
C MET A 160 -0.57 -4.73 -10.98
N LEU A 161 -1.21 -4.70 -12.15
CA LEU A 161 -0.79 -5.48 -13.32
C LEU A 161 0.60 -5.09 -13.84
N VAL A 162 0.92 -3.80 -13.84
CA VAL A 162 2.27 -3.31 -14.18
C VAL A 162 3.30 -3.81 -13.18
N ASN A 163 2.95 -3.84 -11.89
CA ASN A 163 3.81 -4.37 -10.84
C ASN A 163 4.08 -5.88 -11.03
N GLY A 164 3.02 -6.67 -11.28
CA GLY A 164 3.15 -8.10 -11.62
C GLY A 164 4.02 -8.33 -12.87
N PHE A 165 3.80 -7.57 -13.94
CA PHE A 165 4.63 -7.63 -15.14
C PHE A 165 6.09 -7.32 -14.85
N LEU A 166 6.37 -6.33 -14.00
CA LEU A 166 7.74 -6.02 -13.58
C LEU A 166 8.35 -7.20 -12.80
N GLY A 167 7.57 -7.83 -11.91
CA GLY A 167 7.97 -9.04 -11.20
C GLY A 167 8.42 -10.15 -12.13
N ASP A 168 7.66 -10.42 -13.20
CA ASP A 168 8.04 -11.40 -14.22
C ASP A 168 9.32 -11.00 -14.98
N VAL A 169 9.45 -9.72 -15.31
CA VAL A 169 10.57 -9.18 -16.08
C VAL A 169 11.90 -9.28 -15.31
N VAL A 170 11.88 -9.04 -13.99
CA VAL A 170 13.10 -9.05 -13.15
C VAL A 170 13.26 -10.32 -12.32
N ASP A 171 12.34 -11.28 -12.46
CA ASP A 171 12.30 -12.55 -11.73
C ASP A 171 12.19 -12.33 -10.20
N LEU A 172 11.24 -11.48 -9.81
CA LEU A 172 10.85 -11.17 -8.42
C LEU A 172 9.32 -11.25 -8.19
N PRO A 173 8.61 -12.28 -8.68
CA PRO A 173 7.14 -12.34 -8.62
C PRO A 173 6.58 -12.44 -7.20
N ALA A 174 7.39 -12.91 -6.24
CA ALA A 174 6.98 -12.97 -4.84
C ALA A 174 6.90 -11.58 -4.20
N VAL A 175 7.70 -10.62 -4.66
CA VAL A 175 7.78 -9.24 -4.14
C VAL A 175 6.91 -8.29 -4.96
N LEU A 176 6.95 -8.43 -6.28
CA LEU A 176 6.24 -7.59 -7.23
C LEU A 176 5.08 -8.39 -7.83
N GLY A 177 3.96 -8.40 -7.12
CA GLY A 177 2.74 -9.11 -7.52
C GLY A 177 1.63 -8.18 -8.02
N GLU A 178 0.58 -8.83 -8.53
CA GLU A 178 -0.76 -8.24 -8.70
C GLU A 178 -1.61 -8.41 -7.43
#